data_AF-A0A0S3SHE2-F1
#
_entry.id   AF-A0A0S3SHE2-F1
#
_cell.length_a   1.000
_cell.length_b   1.000
_cell.length_c   1.000
_cell.angle_alpha   90.00
_cell.angle_beta   90.00
_cell.angle_gamma   90.00
#
_symmetry.space_group_name_H-M   'P 1'
#
loop_
_entity.id
_entity.type
_entity.pdbx_description
1 polymer ?
#
loop_
_entity_poly.entity_id
_entity_poly.type
_entity_poly.pdbx_seq_one_letter_code
_entity_poly.pdbx_strand_id
1 'polypeptide(L)' 'MESIPYASVVGSLMYAQTCTRPDISFAVGMLGRYQSNPGMDHWKAAKKVLRYLQGTKEYMLTYRKSDHLEVIGYSDS' A
#
# COMPACT_ATOMS: atom_id res chain seq x y z
N MET A 1 1.90 20.67 -10.67
CA MET A 1 1.37 19.30 -10.86
C MET A 1 -0.16 19.27 -10.92
N GLU A 2 -0.80 20.40 -11.21
CA GLU A 2 -2.22 20.63 -10.96
C GLU A 2 -3.17 19.74 -11.79
N SER A 3 -2.72 19.20 -12.91
CA SER A 3 -3.51 18.29 -13.76
C SER A 3 -3.38 16.81 -13.40
N ILE A 4 -2.46 16.44 -12.49
CA ILE A 4 -2.26 15.03 -12.11
C ILE A 4 -3.11 14.74 -10.87
N PRO A 5 -4.00 13.74 -10.90
CA PRO A 5 -4.91 13.42 -9.80
C PRO A 5 -4.18 12.66 -8.67
N TYR A 6 -3.06 13.20 -8.17
CA TYR A 6 -2.21 12.56 -7.16
C TYR A 6 -3.01 12.22 -5.89
N ALA A 7 -3.75 13.20 -5.38
CA ALA A 7 -4.52 13.06 -4.15
C ALA A 7 -5.59 11.96 -4.25
N SER A 8 -6.26 11.89 -5.40
CA SER A 8 -7.26 10.85 -5.68
C SER A 8 -6.62 9.46 -5.74
N VAL A 9 -5.48 9.31 -6.42
CA VAL A 9 -4.75 8.04 -6.47
C VAL A 9 -4.31 7.59 -5.08
N VAL A 10 -3.73 8.48 -4.27
CA VAL A 10 -3.34 8.15 -2.90
C VAL A 10 -4.55 7.74 -2.06
N GLY A 11 -5.69 8.43 -2.19
CA GLY A 11 -6.93 8.06 -1.51
C GLY A 11 -7.43 6.66 -1.91
N SER A 12 -7.43 6.32 -3.20
CA SER A 12 -7.79 4.97 -3.67
C SER A 12 -6.82 3.90 -3.16
N LEU A 13 -5.52 4.20 -3.10
CA LEU A 13 -4.52 3.29 -2.54
C LEU A 13 -4.69 3.12 -1.03
N MET A 14 -5.11 4.16 -0.29
CA MET A 14 -5.45 4.06 1.13
C MET A 14 -6.68 3.18 1.38
N TYR A 15 -7.64 3.17 0.46
CA TYR A 15 -8.75 2.22 0.53
C TYR A 15 -8.26 0.79 0.30
N ALA A 16 -7.47 0.57 -0.76
CA ALA A 16 -6.92 -0.74 -1.07
C ALA A 16 -6.07 -1.31 0.08
N GLN A 17 -5.18 -0.52 0.70
CA GLN A 17 -4.35 -1.01 1.81
C GLN A 17 -5.19 -1.47 3.00
N THR A 18 -6.29 -0.77 3.29
CA THR A 18 -7.11 -0.99 4.48
C THR A 18 -8.01 -2.21 4.30
N CYS A 19 -8.56 -2.41 3.09
CA CYS A 19 -9.56 -3.43 2.85
C CYS A 19 -8.99 -4.75 2.34
N THR A 20 -7.98 -4.73 1.46
CA THR A 20 -7.59 -5.93 0.68
C THR A 20 -6.09 -6.14 0.52
N ARG A 21 -5.27 -5.08 0.63
CA ARG A 21 -3.84 -5.08 0.28
C ARG A 21 -2.96 -4.47 1.37
N PRO A 22 -2.93 -5.03 2.59
CA PRO A 22 -2.13 -4.47 3.68
C PRO A 22 -0.62 -4.44 3.36
N ASP A 23 -0.16 -5.24 2.40
CA ASP A 23 1.22 -5.30 1.91
C ASP A 23 1.73 -3.99 1.31
N ILE A 24 0.85 -3.09 0.83
CA ILE A 24 1.27 -1.78 0.31
C ILE A 24 1.29 -0.66 1.36
N SER A 25 0.99 -0.95 2.62
CA SER A 25 0.68 0.09 3.62
C SER A 25 1.82 1.10 3.84
N PHE A 26 3.05 0.60 3.90
CA PHE A 26 4.23 1.46 4.05
C PHE A 26 4.39 2.42 2.86
N ALA A 27 4.24 1.91 1.63
CA ALA A 27 4.40 2.71 0.43
C ALA A 27 3.33 3.81 0.34
N VAL A 28 2.08 3.49 0.67
CA VAL A 28 0.97 4.45 0.69
C VAL A 28 1.17 5.50 1.77
N GLY A 29 1.60 5.10 2.98
CA GLY A 29 1.92 6.02 4.06
C GLY A 29 3.01 7.02 3.68
N MET A 30 4.04 6.58 2.95
CA MET A 30 5.09 7.48 2.42
C MET A 30 4.55 8.44 1.35
N LEU A 31 3.69 7.98 0.45
CA LEU A 31 3.07 8.82 -0.58
C LEU A 31 2.13 9.89 0.03
N GLY A 32 1.41 9.54 1.09
CA GLY A 32 0.49 10.45 1.78
C GLY A 32 1.19 11.68 2.39
N ARG A 33 2.49 11.60 2.72
CA ARG A 33 3.26 12.73 3.27
C ARG A 33 3.41 13.89 2.28
N TYR A 34 3.27 13.63 0.99
CA TYR A 34 3.49 14.62 -0.07
C TYR A 34 2.19 15.07 -0.74
N GLN A 35 1.05 14.96 -0.04
CA GLN A 35 -0.27 15.28 -0.59
C GLN A 35 -0.40 16.76 -0.99
N SER A 36 0.16 17.69 -0.20
CA SER A 36 0.04 19.13 -0.39
C SER A 36 0.99 19.69 -1.46
N ASN A 37 2.16 19.06 -1.62
CA ASN A 37 3.16 19.45 -2.62
C ASN A 37 3.82 18.19 -3.21
N PRO A 38 3.11 17.45 -4.07
CA PRO A 38 3.70 16.29 -4.70
C PRO A 38 4.81 16.73 -5.67
N GLY A 39 5.74 15.82 -5.98
CA GLY A 39 6.77 15.96 -7.01
C GLY A 39 6.64 14.86 -8.07
N MET A 40 7.32 15.00 -9.20
CA MET A 40 7.26 14.01 -10.29
C MET A 40 7.73 12.63 -9.83
N ASP A 41 8.68 12.55 -8.90
CA ASP A 41 9.15 11.29 -8.34
C ASP A 41 8.10 10.63 -7.43
N HIS A 42 7.32 11.41 -6.68
CA HIS A 42 6.16 10.91 -5.94
C HIS A 42 5.11 10.34 -6.89
N TRP A 43 4.86 11.00 -8.03
CA TRP A 43 3.95 10.47 -9.05
C TRP A 43 4.46 9.17 -9.68
N LYS A 44 5.76 9.07 -9.99
CA LYS A 44 6.36 7.81 -10.47
C LYS A 44 6.20 6.70 -9.44
N ALA A 45 6.39 7.00 -8.16
CA ALA A 45 6.21 6.04 -7.06
C ALA A 45 4.75 5.59 -6.94
N ALA A 46 3.77 6.50 -7.00
CA ALA A 46 2.34 6.15 -7.00
C ALA A 46 1.99 5.21 -8.18
N LYS A 47 2.47 5.52 -9.39
CA LYS A 47 2.32 4.63 -10.55
C LYS A 47 2.99 3.26 -10.36
N LYS A 48 4.12 3.21 -9.66
CA LYS A 48 4.80 1.94 -9.33
C LYS A 48 3.91 1.07 -8.43
N VAL A 49 3.26 1.66 -7.42
CA VAL A 49 2.31 0.94 -6.56
C VAL A 49 1.13 0.40 -7.39
N LEU A 50 0.54 1.22 -8.26
CA LEU A 50 -0.54 0.77 -9.14
C LEU A 50 -0.13 -0.39 -10.05
N ARG A 51 1.06 -0.35 -10.65
CA ARG A 51 1.59 -1.45 -11.47
C ARG A 51 1.83 -2.72 -10.64
N TYR A 52 2.32 -2.57 -9.42
CA TYR A 52 2.47 -3.69 -8.49
C TYR A 52 1.12 -4.33 -8.19
N LEU A 53 0.11 -3.54 -7.85
CA LEU A 53 -1.26 -4.03 -7.62
C LEU A 53 -1.81 -4.77 -8.85
N GLN A 54 -1.62 -4.23 -10.06
CA GLN A 54 -2.04 -4.87 -11.29
C GLN A 54 -1.33 -6.21 -11.54
N GLY A 55 -0.01 -6.26 -11.30
CA GLY A 55 0.81 -7.45 -11.51
C GLY A 55 0.54 -8.56 -10.50
N THR A 56 0.08 -8.21 -9.30
CA THR A 56 -0.21 -9.17 -8.22
C THR A 56 -1.70 -9.25 -7.90
N LYS A 57 -2.58 -8.91 -8.84
CA LYS A 57 -4.05 -8.91 -8.61
C LYS A 57 -4.61 -10.28 -8.23
N GLU A 58 -3.97 -11.35 -8.70
CA GLU A 58 -4.34 -12.74 -8.41
C GLU A 58 -3.69 -13.27 -7.13
N TYR A 59 -2.82 -12.48 -6.49
CA TYR A 59 -2.11 -12.91 -5.29
C TYR A 59 -2.97 -12.55 -4.08
N MET A 60 -3.12 -13.51 -3.17
CA MET A 60 -3.91 -13.34 -1.96
C MET A 60 -3.16 -13.89 -0.74
N LEU A 61 -3.35 -13.23 0.40
CA LEU A 61 -2.94 -13.76 1.69
C LEU A 61 -3.88 -14.90 2.06
N THR A 62 -3.41 -16.13 1.94
CA THR A 62 -4.17 -17.31 2.36
C THR A 62 -3.81 -17.68 3.79
N TYR A 63 -4.72 -17.43 4.72
CA TYR A 63 -4.61 -18.00 6.06
C TYR A 63 -5.05 -19.47 6.00
N ARG A 64 -4.11 -20.37 6.24
CA ARG A 64 -4.43 -21.79 6.43
C ARG A 64 -4.45 -22.08 7.92
N LYS A 65 -5.47 -22.82 8.37
CA LYS A 65 -5.43 -23.42 9.72
C LYS A 65 -4.18 -24.29 9.79
N SER A 66 -3.27 -23.92 10.68
CA SER A 66 -2.15 -24.75 11.05
C SER A 66 -2.48 -25.38 12.39
N ASP A 67 -2.38 -26.71 12.50
CA ASP A 67 -2.51 -27.40 13.79
C ASP A 67 -1.30 -27.12 14.72
N HIS A 68 -0.29 -26.40 14.21
CA HIS A 68 0.92 -25.97 14.92
C HIS A 68 1.08 -24.44 14.91
N LEU A 69 -0.01 -23.67 14.87
CA LEU A 69 0.10 -22.20 14.94
C LEU A 69 0.48 -21.74 16.35
N GLU A 70 1.78 -21.65 16.65
CA GLU A 70 2.27 -20.93 17.83
C GLU A 70 2.37 -19.44 17.52
N VAL A 71 1.55 -18.63 18.19
CA VAL A 71 1.65 -17.16 18.14
C VAL A 71 2.73 -16.71 19.11
N ILE A 72 3.91 -16.39 18.60
CA ILE A 72 5.03 -15.88 19.40
C ILE A 72 5.10 -14.37 19.24
N GLY A 73 4.83 -13.64 20.33
CA GLY A 73 4.96 -12.18 20.40
C GLY A 73 6.35 -11.78 20.90
N TYR A 74 6.99 -10.84 20.21
CA TYR A 74 8.22 -10.21 20.65
C TYR A 74 7.92 -8.74 20.99
N SER A 75 8.55 -8.24 22.06
CA SER A 75 8.47 -6.83 22.48
C SER A 75 9.89 -6.33 22.72
N ASP A 76 10.31 -5.34 21.95
CA ASP A 76 11.50 -4.55 22.21
C ASP A 76 11.09 -3.26 22.93
N SER A 77 11.00 -3.38 24.26
CA SER A 77 10.93 -2.23 25.16
C SER A 77 12.23 -1.42 25.13
#